data_AF-A0A564YJX5-F1
#
_entry.id   AF-A0A564YJX5-F1
#
_cell.length_a   1.000
_cell.length_b   1.000
_cell.length_c   1.000
_cell.angle_alpha   90.00
_cell.angle_beta   90.00
_cell.angle_gamma   90.00
#
_symmetry.space_group_name_H-M   'P 1'
#
loop_
_entity.id
_entity.type
_entity.pdbx_description
1 polymer ?
#
loop_
_entity_poly.entity_id
_entity_poly.type
_entity_poly.pdbx_seq_one_letter_code
_entity_poly.pdbx_strand_id
1 'polypeptide(L)'
;MSQFGIFYEGVRWDIPSEGGSACRSYLSMTQRIFETIFFTLLYGSLLLWCIPKLKLPFDKRYTSSKHLHWIRLIQCFIFGVEIGYKLTARSLIFIFNPCHAITAVQILLLFAKPSSFTTAIFRLHLHGINGTLLALIFPTTATRTPALRVIYFVQHILIFLIPACILDQNCTFLLKYVYICICVIYFDAI
;
A
#
# COMPACT_ATOMS: atom_id res chain seq x y z
N MET A 1 12.82 -29.31 11.54
CA MET A 1 11.87 -28.47 10.79
C MET A 1 12.08 -27.03 11.23
N SER A 2 12.53 -26.14 10.33
CA SER A 2 12.87 -24.76 10.70
C SER A 2 11.64 -24.00 11.20
N GLN A 3 11.81 -23.26 12.29
CA GLN A 3 10.78 -22.52 13.04
C GLN A 3 9.99 -21.47 12.22
N PHE A 4 10.33 -21.24 10.95
CA PHE A 4 9.73 -20.24 10.05
C PHE A 4 9.26 -20.77 8.68
N GLY A 5 9.05 -22.09 8.54
CA GLY A 5 8.82 -22.78 7.26
C GLY A 5 7.96 -22.02 6.23
N ILE A 6 6.68 -21.78 6.51
CA ILE A 6 5.76 -21.16 5.55
C ILE A 6 6.07 -19.70 5.17
N PHE A 7 6.88 -18.99 5.96
CA PHE A 7 7.21 -17.59 5.70
C PHE A 7 8.35 -17.42 4.70
N TYR A 8 9.32 -18.34 4.71
CA TYR A 8 10.58 -18.18 3.99
C TYR A 8 10.97 -19.36 3.10
N GLU A 9 10.31 -20.52 3.21
CA GLU A 9 10.73 -21.75 2.51
C GLU A 9 10.66 -21.62 0.98
N GLY A 10 9.72 -20.83 0.45
CA GLY A 10 9.64 -20.57 -1.00
C GLY A 10 10.24 -19.26 -1.46
N VAL A 11 11.01 -18.56 -0.60
CA VAL A 11 11.75 -17.35 -1.00
C VAL A 11 13.01 -17.75 -1.76
N ARG A 12 13.22 -17.17 -2.95
CA ARG A 12 14.40 -17.45 -3.77
C ARG A 12 15.53 -16.49 -3.46
N TRP A 13 16.51 -16.98 -2.70
CA TRP A 13 17.65 -16.20 -2.21
C TRP A 13 18.71 -15.88 -3.28
N ASP A 14 18.62 -16.52 -4.45
CA ASP A 14 19.44 -16.25 -5.63
C ASP A 14 18.99 -15.01 -6.41
N ILE A 15 17.77 -14.52 -6.16
CA ILE A 15 17.21 -13.38 -6.88
C ILE A 15 17.23 -12.12 -6.01
N PRO A 16 18.01 -11.08 -6.38
CA PRO A 16 18.16 -9.87 -5.58
C PRO A 16 16.83 -9.16 -5.24
N SER A 17 15.83 -9.27 -6.11
CA SER A 17 14.51 -8.67 -5.88
C SER A 17 13.63 -9.43 -4.86
N GLU A 18 13.95 -10.69 -4.56
CA GLU A 18 13.26 -11.50 -3.54
C GLU A 18 14.07 -11.59 -2.23
N GLY A 19 15.40 -11.49 -2.31
CA GLY A 19 16.27 -11.42 -1.14
C GLY A 19 17.72 -11.77 -1.47
N GLY A 20 18.40 -12.40 -0.52
CA GLY A 20 19.74 -12.95 -0.72
C GLY A 20 20.87 -12.06 -0.20
N SER A 21 22.10 -12.56 -0.35
CA SER A 21 23.31 -11.85 0.06
C SER A 21 23.49 -10.55 -0.72
N ALA A 22 23.24 -10.57 -2.04
CA ALA A 22 23.31 -9.39 -2.90
C ALA A 22 22.36 -8.27 -2.45
N CYS A 23 21.12 -8.62 -2.08
CA CYS A 23 20.15 -7.68 -1.50
C CYS A 23 20.59 -7.16 -0.12
N ARG A 24 21.14 -8.06 0.73
CA ARG A 24 21.64 -7.68 2.07
C ARG A 24 22.88 -6.79 2.00
N SER A 25 23.75 -6.97 1.03
CA SER A 25 24.97 -6.19 0.87
C SER A 25 24.77 -4.93 0.02
N TYR A 26 23.58 -4.71 -0.55
CA TYR A 26 23.29 -3.55 -1.39
C TYR A 26 23.51 -2.20 -0.67
N LEU A 27 23.20 -2.15 0.63
CA LEU A 27 23.43 -0.97 1.48
C LEU A 27 24.27 -1.39 2.69
N SER A 28 25.27 -0.60 3.07
CA SER A 28 26.09 -0.86 4.25
C SER A 28 25.24 -0.82 5.54
N MET A 29 25.61 -1.61 6.55
CA MET A 29 24.87 -1.63 7.83
C MET A 29 24.85 -0.24 8.48
N THR A 30 25.96 0.49 8.39
CA THR A 30 26.10 1.86 8.89
C THR A 30 25.08 2.78 8.21
N GLN A 31 25.03 2.78 6.88
CA GLN A 31 24.07 3.59 6.12
C GLN A 31 22.62 3.23 6.45
N ARG A 32 22.28 1.93 6.52
CA ARG A 32 20.93 1.47 6.89
C ARG A 32 20.49 2.03 8.24
N ILE A 33 21.36 1.96 9.25
CA ILE A 33 21.06 2.46 10.60
C ILE A 33 20.88 3.98 10.57
N PHE A 34 21.80 4.72 9.93
CA PHE A 34 21.72 6.17 9.84
C PHE A 34 20.48 6.65 9.08
N GLU A 35 20.20 6.10 7.90
CA GLU A 35 19.00 6.44 7.12
C GLU A 35 17.73 6.09 7.89
N THR A 36 17.67 4.90 8.52
CA THR A 36 16.50 4.50 9.31
C THR A 36 16.26 5.46 10.46
N ILE A 37 17.30 5.82 11.23
CA ILE A 37 17.17 6.77 12.34
C ILE A 37 16.76 8.14 11.83
N PHE A 38 17.44 8.65 10.80
CA PHE A 38 17.18 9.97 10.23
C PHE A 38 15.74 10.10 9.72
N PHE A 39 15.30 9.19 8.86
CA PHE A 39 13.94 9.22 8.32
C PHE A 39 12.89 8.93 9.38
N THR A 40 13.15 8.03 10.34
CA THR A 40 12.19 7.78 11.44
C THR A 40 11.98 9.04 12.30
N LEU A 41 13.06 9.76 12.62
CA LEU A 41 12.96 11.02 13.38
C LEU A 41 12.27 12.12 12.55
N LEU A 42 12.62 12.24 11.27
CA LEU A 42 12.01 13.20 10.36
C LEU A 42 10.50 12.94 10.23
N TYR A 43 10.09 11.74 9.80
CA TYR A 43 8.67 11.38 9.67
C TYR A 43 7.94 11.44 11.02
N GLY A 44 8.56 10.99 12.10
CA GLY A 44 7.99 11.06 13.45
C GLY A 44 7.71 12.49 13.89
N SER A 45 8.66 13.42 13.68
CA SER A 45 8.49 14.83 14.00
C SER A 45 7.40 15.50 13.15
N LEU A 46 7.35 15.19 11.84
CA LEU A 46 6.30 15.67 10.94
C LEU A 46 4.92 15.15 11.36
N LEU A 47 4.82 13.87 11.73
CA LEU A 47 3.59 13.27 12.27
C LEU A 47 3.13 13.97 13.54
N LEU A 48 4.01 14.12 14.53
CA LEU A 48 3.71 14.81 15.78
C LEU A 48 3.29 16.27 15.55
N TRP A 49 3.85 16.93 14.54
CA TRP A 49 3.46 18.30 14.16
C TRP A 49 2.12 18.37 13.43
N CYS A 50 1.82 17.39 12.56
CA CYS A 50 0.59 17.35 11.77
C CYS A 50 -0.64 16.90 12.57
N ILE A 51 -0.49 15.97 13.53
CA ILE A 51 -1.58 15.45 14.36
C ILE A 51 -2.44 16.56 15.01
N PRO A 52 -1.89 17.54 15.74
CA PRO A 52 -2.70 18.59 16.37
C PRO A 52 -3.41 19.51 15.37
N LYS A 53 -2.94 19.55 14.12
CA LYS A 53 -3.52 20.36 13.03
C LYS A 53 -4.57 19.60 12.22
N LEU A 54 -4.76 18.31 12.50
CA LEU A 54 -5.67 17.44 11.76
C LEU A 54 -7.13 17.73 12.13
N LYS A 55 -7.79 18.58 11.36
CA LYS A 55 -9.25 18.72 11.41
C LYS A 55 -9.85 17.64 10.52
N LEU A 56 -10.62 16.74 11.13
CA LEU A 56 -11.35 15.68 10.44
C LEU A 56 -12.81 16.10 10.31
N PRO A 57 -13.20 16.86 9.26
CA PRO A 57 -14.60 17.16 9.04
C PRO A 57 -15.34 15.84 8.79
N PHE A 58 -16.41 15.63 9.54
CA PHE A 58 -17.30 14.49 9.39
C PHE A 58 -18.59 14.98 8.74
N ASP A 59 -18.88 14.52 7.53
CA ASP A 59 -20.16 14.74 6.87
C ASP A 59 -20.93 13.41 6.82
N LYS A 60 -22.23 13.48 7.14
CA LYS A 60 -23.13 12.31 7.21
C LYS A 60 -23.67 11.90 5.84
N ARG A 61 -23.38 12.64 4.76
CA ARG A 61 -23.89 12.35 3.42
C ARG A 61 -23.13 11.18 2.77
N TYR A 62 -23.48 9.96 3.17
CA TYR A 62 -23.06 8.73 2.51
C TYR A 62 -24.16 8.25 1.57
N THR A 63 -23.86 8.13 0.27
CA THR A 63 -24.74 7.45 -0.68
C THR A 63 -24.03 6.23 -1.25
N SER A 64 -24.56 5.05 -0.95
CA SER A 64 -23.99 3.79 -1.42
C SER A 64 -24.25 3.63 -2.91
N SER A 65 -23.22 3.76 -3.75
CA SER A 65 -23.35 3.52 -5.18
C SER A 65 -23.31 2.03 -5.51
N LYS A 66 -23.92 1.65 -6.64
CA LYS A 66 -23.81 0.29 -7.21
C LYS A 66 -22.40 0.01 -7.76
N HIS A 67 -21.67 1.02 -8.24
CA HIS A 67 -20.32 0.84 -8.80
C HIS A 67 -19.31 0.40 -7.72
N LEU A 68 -19.46 0.88 -6.47
CA LEU A 68 -18.53 0.55 -5.40
C LEU A 68 -18.71 -0.88 -4.89
N HIS A 69 -19.90 -1.46 -5.05
CA HIS A 69 -20.13 -2.88 -4.80
C HIS A 69 -19.25 -3.75 -5.70
N TRP A 70 -19.22 -3.46 -7.00
CA TRP A 70 -18.38 -4.19 -7.95
C TRP A 70 -16.89 -4.01 -7.65
N ILE A 71 -16.46 -2.78 -7.35
CA ILE A 71 -15.06 -2.48 -6.99
C ILE A 71 -14.65 -3.28 -5.74
N ARG A 72 -15.49 -3.34 -4.70
CA ARG A 72 -15.26 -4.16 -3.51
C ARG A 72 -15.02 -5.62 -3.84
N LEU A 73 -15.92 -6.21 -4.64
CA LEU A 73 -15.84 -7.62 -5.02
C LEU A 73 -14.56 -7.91 -5.83
N ILE A 74 -14.25 -7.07 -6.81
CA ILE A 74 -13.04 -7.21 -7.63
C ILE A 74 -11.79 -7.09 -6.76
N GLN A 75 -11.73 -6.10 -5.86
CA GLN A 75 -10.58 -5.91 -4.98
C GLN A 75 -10.37 -7.09 -4.03
N CYS A 76 -11.45 -7.62 -3.44
CA CYS A 76 -11.38 -8.81 -2.60
C CYS A 76 -10.91 -10.04 -3.37
N PHE A 77 -11.39 -10.23 -4.60
CA PHE A 77 -10.98 -11.35 -5.45
C PHE A 77 -9.49 -11.27 -5.81
N ILE A 78 -9.04 -10.13 -6.32
CA ILE A 78 -7.64 -9.90 -6.70
C ILE A 78 -6.70 -10.09 -5.50
N PHE A 79 -7.06 -9.52 -4.35
CA PHE A 79 -6.29 -9.70 -3.12
C PHE A 79 -6.26 -11.16 -2.67
N GLY A 80 -7.40 -11.85 -2.70
CA GLY A 80 -7.49 -13.27 -2.35
C GLY A 80 -6.60 -14.15 -3.23
N VAL A 81 -6.54 -13.90 -4.54
CA VAL A 81 -5.66 -14.64 -5.44
C VAL A 81 -4.19 -14.38 -5.13
N GLU A 82 -3.78 -13.13 -4.87
CA GLU A 82 -2.39 -12.81 -4.53
C GLU A 82 -1.97 -13.44 -3.19
N ILE A 83 -2.82 -13.38 -2.16
CA ILE A 83 -2.57 -14.05 -0.88
C ILE A 83 -2.50 -15.57 -1.04
N GLY A 84 -3.41 -16.16 -1.82
CA GLY A 84 -3.39 -17.59 -2.14
C GLY A 84 -2.11 -18.01 -2.86
N TYR A 85 -1.63 -17.20 -3.79
CA TYR A 85 -0.33 -17.41 -4.43
C TYR A 85 0.82 -17.36 -3.42
N LYS A 86 0.85 -16.39 -2.49
CA LYS A 86 1.91 -16.30 -1.46
C LYS A 86 1.88 -17.44 -0.44
N LEU A 87 0.68 -17.95 -0.11
CA LEU A 87 0.49 -19.14 0.72
C LEU A 87 1.04 -20.40 0.04
N THR A 88 0.65 -20.63 -1.21
CA THR A 88 1.09 -21.81 -1.97
C THR A 88 2.58 -21.76 -2.27
N ALA A 89 3.12 -20.58 -2.58
CA ALA A 89 4.54 -20.33 -2.78
C ALA A 89 5.34 -20.24 -1.47
N ARG A 90 4.76 -20.51 -0.29
CA ARG A 90 5.45 -20.50 1.03
C ARG A 90 6.38 -19.29 1.25
N SER A 91 5.89 -18.12 0.86
CA SER A 91 6.65 -16.86 0.89
C SER A 91 5.83 -15.74 1.57
N LEU A 92 5.18 -16.08 2.69
CA LEU A 92 4.27 -15.19 3.41
C LEU A 92 4.93 -13.92 3.94
N ILE A 93 6.26 -13.89 4.05
CA ILE A 93 6.97 -12.65 4.39
C ILE A 93 6.61 -11.50 3.43
N PHE A 94 6.30 -11.80 2.17
CA PHE A 94 5.93 -10.77 1.19
C PHE A 94 4.50 -10.24 1.35
N ILE A 95 3.66 -10.78 2.24
CA ILE A 95 2.36 -10.17 2.56
C ILE A 95 2.55 -8.80 3.22
N PHE A 96 3.68 -8.57 3.89
CA PHE A 96 4.02 -7.27 4.48
C PHE A 96 4.53 -6.26 3.46
N ASN A 97 4.63 -6.63 2.17
CA ASN A 97 4.95 -5.66 1.14
C ASN A 97 3.87 -4.56 1.09
N PRO A 98 4.27 -3.31 0.81
CA PRO A 98 3.39 -2.15 0.90
C PRO A 98 2.12 -2.29 0.04
N CYS A 99 2.20 -2.85 -1.16
CA CYS A 99 1.04 -3.03 -2.04
C CYS A 99 -0.06 -3.92 -1.42
N HIS A 100 0.30 -5.00 -0.73
CA HIS A 100 -0.65 -5.91 -0.09
C HIS A 100 -1.24 -5.30 1.18
N ALA A 101 -0.42 -4.63 2.00
CA ALA A 101 -0.87 -3.90 3.18
C ALA A 101 -1.86 -2.78 2.78
N ILE A 102 -1.54 -2.03 1.74
CA ILE A 102 -2.40 -0.98 1.17
C ILE A 102 -3.70 -1.57 0.62
N THR A 103 -3.63 -2.67 -0.13
CA THR A 103 -4.83 -3.38 -0.62
C THR A 103 -5.74 -3.81 0.52
N ALA A 104 -5.19 -4.34 1.61
CA ALA A 104 -5.97 -4.73 2.79
C ALA A 104 -6.64 -3.52 3.45
N VAL A 105 -5.93 -2.39 3.58
CA VAL A 105 -6.50 -1.14 4.10
C VAL A 105 -7.62 -0.62 3.18
N GLN A 106 -7.47 -0.71 1.86
CA GLN A 106 -8.51 -0.32 0.91
C GLN A 106 -9.77 -1.18 1.04
N ILE A 107 -9.61 -2.49 1.20
CA ILE A 107 -10.73 -3.39 1.47
C ILE A 107 -11.43 -2.94 2.76
N LEU A 108 -10.70 -2.73 3.86
CA LEU A 108 -11.27 -2.23 5.12
C LEU A 108 -12.05 -0.92 4.91
N LEU A 109 -11.48 0.05 4.20
CA LEU A 109 -12.11 1.34 3.91
C LEU A 109 -13.36 1.22 3.04
N LEU A 110 -13.37 0.29 2.10
CA LEU A 110 -14.54 0.06 1.23
C LEU A 110 -15.70 -0.58 1.99
N PHE A 111 -15.46 -1.36 3.04
CA PHE A 111 -16.51 -1.94 3.89
C PHE A 111 -16.89 -1.04 5.08
N ALA A 112 -16.00 -0.16 5.52
CA ALA A 112 -16.23 0.67 6.69
C ALA A 112 -17.28 1.76 6.43
N LYS A 113 -18.08 2.05 7.46
CA LYS A 113 -18.94 3.24 7.47
C LYS A 113 -18.08 4.49 7.70
N PRO A 114 -18.41 5.63 7.08
CA PRO A 114 -17.66 6.86 7.32
C PRO A 114 -17.69 7.22 8.80
N SER A 115 -16.54 7.60 9.31
CA SER A 115 -16.26 7.99 10.70
C SER A 115 -14.92 8.73 10.75
N SER A 116 -14.67 9.55 11.77
CA SER A 116 -13.39 10.26 11.92
C SER A 116 -12.18 9.31 11.85
N PHE A 117 -12.30 8.12 12.42
CA PHE A 117 -11.27 7.08 12.37
C PHE A 117 -11.01 6.58 10.94
N THR A 118 -12.06 6.22 10.18
CA THR A 118 -11.91 5.78 8.78
C THR A 118 -11.37 6.89 7.88
N THR A 119 -11.74 8.15 8.13
CA THR A 119 -11.16 9.31 7.43
C THR A 119 -9.67 9.46 7.75
N ALA A 120 -9.25 9.23 8.99
CA ALA A 120 -7.83 9.25 9.37
C ALA A 120 -7.06 8.11 8.66
N ILE A 121 -7.60 6.89 8.66
CA ILE A 121 -7.02 5.74 7.94
C ILE A 121 -6.91 6.05 6.44
N PHE A 122 -7.98 6.56 5.82
CA PHE A 122 -7.99 6.90 4.39
C PHE A 122 -6.88 7.90 4.04
N ARG A 123 -6.71 8.94 4.87
CA ARG A 123 -5.64 9.95 4.68
C ARG A 123 -4.25 9.36 4.85
N LEU A 124 -4.02 8.56 5.90
CA LEU A 124 -2.73 7.90 6.12
C LEU A 124 -2.39 6.96 4.96
N HIS A 125 -3.38 6.20 4.49
CA HIS A 125 -3.27 5.29 3.36
C HIS A 125 -2.80 5.99 2.08
N LEU A 126 -3.29 7.20 1.78
CA LEU A 126 -2.89 7.95 0.58
C LEU A 126 -1.38 8.19 0.50
N HIS A 127 -0.71 8.40 1.63
CA HIS A 127 0.75 8.55 1.67
C HIS A 127 1.49 7.25 1.29
N GLY A 128 0.90 6.09 1.58
CA GLY A 128 1.49 4.79 1.25
C GLY A 128 1.33 4.38 -0.22
N ILE A 129 0.56 5.13 -1.03
CA ILE A 129 0.36 4.83 -2.46
C ILE A 129 1.64 5.07 -3.27
N ASN A 130 2.54 5.96 -2.84
CA ASN A 130 3.80 6.27 -3.54
C ASN A 130 4.65 5.02 -3.79
N GLY A 131 4.70 4.09 -2.84
CA GLY A 131 5.39 2.80 -3.02
C GLY A 131 4.77 1.92 -4.11
N THR A 132 3.46 2.03 -4.34
CA THR A 132 2.75 1.32 -5.42
C THR A 132 3.07 1.94 -6.78
N LEU A 133 3.30 3.26 -6.84
CA LEU A 133 3.71 3.94 -8.08
C LEU A 133 5.09 3.45 -8.50
N LEU A 134 6.03 3.39 -7.56
CA LEU A 134 7.38 2.91 -7.81
C LEU A 134 7.37 1.46 -8.31
N ALA A 135 6.48 0.61 -7.76
CA ALA A 135 6.30 -0.76 -8.20
C ALA A 135 5.73 -0.88 -9.63
N LEU A 136 4.89 0.06 -10.08
CA LEU A 136 4.45 0.11 -11.49
C LEU A 136 5.58 0.54 -12.44
N ILE A 137 6.42 1.50 -12.02
CA ILE A 137 7.53 2.00 -12.83
C ILE A 137 8.67 0.95 -12.91
N PHE A 138 8.94 0.27 -11.80
CA PHE A 138 9.99 -0.75 -11.67
C PHE A 138 9.39 -2.12 -11.27
N PRO A 139 8.68 -2.80 -12.19
CA PRO A 139 7.94 -4.01 -11.86
C PRO A 139 8.85 -5.23 -11.66
N THR A 140 8.69 -5.92 -10.53
CA THR A 140 9.38 -7.18 -10.21
C THR A 140 8.48 -8.39 -10.52
N THR A 141 8.21 -8.61 -11.82
CA THR A 141 7.29 -9.67 -12.28
C THR A 141 7.98 -10.84 -12.99
N ALA A 142 9.31 -10.89 -12.97
CA ALA A 142 10.11 -11.90 -13.67
C ALA A 142 9.82 -13.33 -13.16
N THR A 143 9.41 -13.46 -11.91
CA THR A 143 9.24 -14.73 -11.20
C THR A 143 7.80 -15.24 -11.21
N ARG A 144 6.89 -14.45 -11.81
CA ARG A 144 5.46 -14.72 -11.87
C ARG A 144 5.05 -15.33 -13.21
N THR A 145 4.07 -16.24 -13.17
CA THR A 145 3.39 -16.73 -14.37
C THR A 145 2.67 -15.58 -15.10
N PRO A 146 2.35 -15.71 -16.39
CA PRO A 146 1.66 -14.66 -17.14
C PRO A 146 0.35 -14.20 -16.49
N ALA A 147 -0.45 -15.14 -15.97
CA ALA A 147 -1.71 -14.82 -15.29
C ALA A 147 -1.48 -13.99 -14.00
N LEU A 148 -0.51 -14.39 -13.17
CA LEU A 148 -0.17 -13.65 -11.94
C LEU A 148 0.43 -12.27 -12.23
N ARG A 149 1.11 -12.11 -13.37
CA ARG A 149 1.60 -10.81 -13.84
C ARG A 149 0.46 -9.86 -14.18
N VAL A 150 -0.59 -10.36 -14.84
CA VAL A 150 -1.79 -9.56 -15.10
C VAL A 150 -2.45 -9.15 -13.78
N ILE A 151 -2.62 -10.09 -12.85
CA ILE A 151 -3.18 -9.82 -11.52
C ILE A 151 -2.36 -8.76 -10.78
N TYR A 152 -1.03 -8.83 -10.84
CA TYR A 152 -0.13 -7.83 -10.28
C TYR A 152 -0.44 -6.43 -10.82
N PHE A 153 -0.49 -6.24 -12.14
CA PHE A 153 -0.77 -4.93 -12.72
C PHE A 153 -2.19 -4.45 -12.41
N VAL A 154 -3.19 -5.34 -12.50
CA VAL A 154 -4.58 -5.03 -12.15
C VAL A 154 -4.67 -4.56 -10.70
N GLN A 155 -4.02 -5.26 -9.76
CA GLN A 155 -3.97 -4.86 -8.36
C GLN A 155 -3.36 -3.46 -8.19
N HIS A 156 -2.22 -3.22 -8.82
CA HIS A 156 -1.52 -1.93 -8.67
C HIS A 156 -2.32 -0.78 -9.27
N ILE A 157 -2.98 -0.99 -10.42
CA ILE A 157 -3.89 0.01 -11.02
C ILE A 157 -5.10 0.25 -10.12
N LEU A 158 -5.72 -0.81 -9.57
CA LEU A 158 -6.86 -0.68 -8.66
C LEU A 158 -6.51 0.11 -7.39
N ILE A 159 -5.28 -0.03 -6.87
CA ILE A 159 -4.81 0.76 -5.73
C ILE A 159 -4.88 2.27 -6.02
N PHE A 160 -4.67 2.72 -7.26
CA PHE A 160 -4.81 4.13 -7.64
C PHE A 160 -6.27 4.53 -7.90
N LEU A 161 -7.08 3.63 -8.48
CA LEU A 161 -8.47 3.94 -8.83
C LEU A 161 -9.41 3.99 -7.63
N ILE A 162 -9.19 3.14 -6.62
CA ILE A 162 -10.07 3.02 -5.46
C ILE A 162 -10.20 4.33 -4.66
N PRO A 163 -9.11 5.06 -4.35
CA PRO A 163 -9.21 6.35 -3.69
C PRO A 163 -10.07 7.35 -4.46
N ALA A 164 -9.93 7.42 -5.79
CA ALA A 164 -10.77 8.28 -6.62
C ALA A 164 -12.26 7.89 -6.52
N CYS A 165 -12.55 6.60 -6.53
CA CYS A 165 -13.93 6.08 -6.39
C CYS A 165 -14.53 6.32 -5.00
N ILE A 166 -13.71 6.31 -3.94
CA ILE A 166 -14.14 6.62 -2.57
C ILE A 166 -14.37 8.14 -2.40
N LEU A 167 -13.56 8.97 -3.06
CA LEU A 167 -13.67 10.43 -3.03
C LEU A 167 -14.92 10.93 -3.76
N ASP A 168 -15.25 10.33 -4.91
CA ASP A 168 -16.42 10.70 -5.73
C ASP A 168 -17.75 10.59 -4.95
N GLN A 169 -17.86 9.65 -4.01
CA GLN A 169 -19.07 9.48 -3.18
C GLN A 169 -19.15 10.42 -1.98
N ASN A 170 -18.00 10.92 -1.54
CA ASN A 170 -17.87 11.74 -0.35
C ASN A 170 -17.47 13.16 -0.78
N CYS A 171 -18.41 13.88 -1.38
CA CYS A 171 -18.23 15.25 -1.91
C CYS A 171 -17.94 16.32 -0.82
N THR A 172 -17.26 15.93 0.26
CA THR A 172 -16.70 16.74 1.34
C THR A 172 -15.17 16.54 1.47
N PHE A 173 -14.55 15.64 0.69
CA PHE A 173 -13.08 15.58 0.55
C PHE A 173 -12.54 16.48 -0.59
N LEU A 174 -13.42 17.23 -1.25
CA LEU A 174 -13.09 17.95 -2.47
C LEU A 174 -12.16 19.17 -2.25
N LEU A 175 -11.18 19.25 -3.15
CA LEU A 175 -10.38 20.40 -3.59
C LEU A 175 -9.15 20.87 -2.81
N LYS A 176 -9.06 20.79 -1.47
CA LYS A 176 -7.83 21.28 -0.78
C LYS A 176 -6.71 20.24 -0.58
N TYR A 177 -7.01 18.95 -0.62
CA TYR A 177 -6.05 17.89 -0.26
C TYR A 177 -5.51 17.07 -1.44
N VAL A 178 -6.17 17.10 -2.60
CA VAL A 178 -5.61 16.54 -3.85
C VAL A 178 -4.30 17.25 -4.21
N TYR A 179 -4.23 18.57 -3.96
CA TYR A 179 -2.99 19.35 -4.10
C TYR A 179 -1.89 18.92 -3.10
N ILE A 180 -2.25 18.45 -1.90
CA ILE A 180 -1.25 17.96 -0.93
C ILE A 180 -0.72 16.58 -1.34
N CYS A 181 -1.54 15.69 -1.90
CA CYS A 181 -1.04 14.44 -2.49
C CYS A 181 -0.07 14.71 -3.66
N ILE A 182 -0.37 15.70 -4.52
CA ILE A 182 0.53 16.11 -5.61
C ILE A 182 1.81 16.76 -5.06
N CYS A 183 1.73 17.57 -4.01
CA CYS A 183 2.91 18.17 -3.38
C CYS A 183 3.79 17.15 -2.63
N VAL A 184 3.22 16.09 -2.04
CA VAL A 184 4.01 15.01 -1.42
C VAL A 184 4.67 14.14 -2.48
N ILE A 185 4.01 13.89 -3.63
CA ILE A 185 4.64 13.25 -4.80
C ILE A 185 5.87 14.04 -5.28
N TYR A 186 5.85 15.37 -5.17
CA TYR A 186 6.99 16.23 -5.55
C TYR A 186 8.12 16.25 -4.51
N PHE A 187 7.84 15.91 -3.25
CA PHE A 187 8.84 15.93 -2.16
C PHE A 187 9.52 14.57 -1.95
N ASP A 188 8.84 13.45 -2.27
CA ASP A 188 9.43 12.09 -2.25
C ASP A 188 10.23 11.77 -3.54
N ALA A 189 10.30 12.70 -4.51
CA ALA A 189 10.99 12.54 -5.79
C ALA A 189 12.27 13.42 -5.94
N ILE A 190 12.75 13.99 -4.83
CA ILE A 190 14.04 14.69 -4.69
C ILE A 190 14.89 13.92 -3.70
#